data_AF-A0A4P5SQK6-F1
#
_entry.id   AF-A0A4P5SQK6-F1
#
_cell.length_a   1.000
_cell.length_b   1.000
_cell.length_c   1.000
_cell.angle_alpha   90.00
_cell.angle_beta   90.00
_cell.angle_gamma   90.00
#
_symmetry.space_group_name_H-M   'P 1'
#
loop_
_entity.id
_entity.type
_entity.pdbx_description
1 polymer ?
#
loop_
_entity_poly.entity_id
_entity_poly.type
_entity_poly.pdbx_seq_one_letter_code
_entity_poly.pdbx_strand_id
1 'polypeptide(L)'
;MCTKVGKKLIWVKKPAPPTVISCASGGACKIGDITPSGGIVFYVSPTAINAVTGISAGGIYLEAAPTDVSLDTGWCSDTTHAITLDDIPFSTDIGFGAHNTLIMTTGTADSITPACTTGAGVLAANLTVGTFSDWFLPSKDELGLIYTNLKKHAPPLGTFVDSAYWSSSEVGAVCKVGRMCTNFAWAQVFSNGGQGETGKGTRSKFRTAGNAVRAIRAFG
;
A
#
# COMPACT_ATOMS: atom_id res chain seq x y z
N MET A 1 -15.33 -27.77 25.47
CA MET A 1 -14.23 -28.16 26.39
C MET A 1 -14.85 -28.34 27.78
N CYS A 2 -14.46 -29.40 28.49
CA CYS A 2 -14.98 -29.66 29.83
C CYS A 2 -14.05 -28.99 30.83
N THR A 3 -14.57 -28.03 31.61
CA THR A 3 -13.76 -27.29 32.58
C THR A 3 -14.35 -27.54 33.98
N LYS A 4 -13.50 -27.91 34.92
CA LYS A 4 -13.90 -28.18 36.30
C LYS A 4 -13.93 -26.87 37.08
N VAL A 5 -15.08 -26.51 37.63
CA VAL A 5 -15.23 -25.37 38.54
C VAL A 5 -15.74 -25.92 39.87
N GLY A 6 -14.87 -25.98 40.87
CA GLY A 6 -15.14 -26.64 42.14
C GLY A 6 -15.38 -28.15 41.97
N LYS A 7 -16.51 -28.66 42.49
CA LYS A 7 -16.92 -30.09 42.37
C LYS A 7 -17.83 -30.38 41.17
N LYS A 8 -18.18 -29.38 40.35
CA LYS A 8 -19.04 -29.55 39.15
C LYS A 8 -18.20 -29.47 37.88
N LEU A 9 -18.48 -30.37 36.93
CA LEU A 9 -18.02 -30.23 35.55
C LEU A 9 -19.01 -29.36 34.77
N ILE A 10 -18.50 -28.32 34.13
CA ILE A 10 -19.27 -27.42 33.28
C ILE A 10 -18.82 -27.63 31.84
N TRP A 11 -19.79 -27.86 30.95
CA TRP A 11 -19.55 -27.92 29.52
C TRP A 11 -19.49 -26.50 28.97
N VAL A 12 -18.30 -26.05 28.59
CA VAL A 12 -18.13 -24.78 27.88
C VAL A 12 -18.07 -25.09 26.39
N LYS A 13 -18.92 -24.44 25.58
CA LYS A 13 -18.80 -24.54 24.12
C LYS A 13 -17.40 -24.09 23.71
N LYS A 14 -16.69 -24.91 22.93
CA LYS A 14 -15.44 -24.49 22.30
C LYS A 14 -15.78 -23.25 21.46
N PRO A 15 -15.03 -22.13 21.57
CA PRO A 15 -15.21 -21.01 20.66
C PRO A 15 -15.20 -21.53 19.23
N ALA A 16 -16.18 -21.10 18.42
CA ALA A 16 -16.15 -21.42 17.01
C ALA A 16 -14.79 -20.96 16.43
N PRO A 17 -14.17 -21.73 15.53
CA PRO A 17 -13.03 -21.20 14.76
C PRO A 17 -13.43 -19.85 14.17
N PRO A 18 -12.55 -18.84 14.15
CA PRO A 18 -12.86 -17.59 13.49
C PRO A 18 -13.34 -17.90 12.07
N THR A 19 -14.54 -17.47 11.74
CA THR A 19 -15.08 -17.58 10.38
C THR A 19 -14.08 -16.93 9.44
N VAL A 20 -13.52 -17.71 8.52
CA VAL A 20 -12.63 -17.19 7.49
C VAL A 20 -13.47 -16.28 6.62
N ILE A 21 -13.30 -14.97 6.80
CA ILE A 21 -13.96 -13.96 5.98
C ILE A 21 -13.23 -14.00 4.64
N SER A 22 -13.85 -14.55 3.60
CA SER A 22 -13.18 -14.74 2.32
C SER A 22 -14.17 -14.72 1.17
N CYS A 23 -13.86 -13.91 0.16
CA CYS A 23 -14.51 -13.96 -1.16
C CYS A 23 -13.75 -14.87 -2.14
N ALA A 24 -12.68 -15.55 -1.69
CA ALA A 24 -11.86 -16.42 -2.53
C ALA A 24 -12.62 -17.64 -3.08
N SER A 25 -13.75 -18.00 -2.46
CA SER A 25 -14.61 -19.10 -2.89
C SER A 25 -15.65 -18.69 -3.95
N GLY A 26 -15.60 -17.46 -4.46
CA GLY A 26 -16.58 -16.88 -5.40
C GLY A 26 -17.66 -16.07 -4.69
N GLY A 27 -18.01 -14.91 -5.27
CA GLY A 27 -18.98 -13.96 -4.71
C GLY A 27 -18.43 -12.54 -4.63
N ALA A 28 -19.28 -11.57 -4.25
CA ALA A 28 -18.87 -10.19 -4.06
C ALA A 28 -17.98 -10.06 -2.81
N CYS A 29 -16.82 -9.42 -2.97
CA CYS A 29 -15.94 -9.14 -1.85
C CYS A 29 -16.45 -7.95 -1.02
N LYS A 30 -16.16 -7.99 0.29
CA LYS A 30 -16.33 -6.87 1.22
C LYS A 30 -15.03 -6.56 1.95
N ILE A 31 -14.97 -5.37 2.55
CA ILE A 31 -13.84 -4.96 3.38
C ILE A 31 -13.58 -6.00 4.48
N GLY A 32 -12.33 -6.44 4.61
CA GLY A 32 -11.86 -7.45 5.54
C GLY A 32 -11.85 -8.88 4.99
N ASP A 33 -12.38 -9.13 3.79
CA ASP A 33 -12.30 -10.44 3.15
C ASP A 33 -10.87 -10.79 2.72
N ILE A 34 -10.49 -12.05 2.90
CA ILE A 34 -9.30 -12.67 2.31
C ILE A 34 -9.60 -13.06 0.86
N THR A 35 -8.75 -12.62 -0.06
CA THR A 35 -8.85 -12.89 -1.49
C THR A 35 -8.07 -14.17 -1.89
N PRO A 36 -8.18 -14.64 -3.16
CA PRO A 36 -7.35 -15.73 -3.66
C PRO A 36 -5.84 -15.47 -3.61
N SER A 37 -5.40 -14.19 -3.58
CA SER A 37 -3.98 -13.85 -3.45
C SER A 37 -3.49 -13.98 -1.99
N GLY A 38 -4.40 -14.19 -1.04
CA GLY A 38 -4.13 -14.14 0.39
C GLY A 38 -4.11 -12.72 0.97
N GLY A 39 -4.30 -11.70 0.11
CA GLY A 39 -4.44 -10.31 0.53
C GLY A 39 -5.79 -10.05 1.20
N ILE A 40 -5.93 -8.84 1.77
CA ILE A 40 -7.14 -8.41 2.47
C ILE A 40 -7.77 -7.22 1.75
N VAL A 41 -9.05 -7.34 1.41
CA VAL A 41 -9.81 -6.24 0.80
C VAL A 41 -9.94 -5.09 1.78
N PHE A 42 -9.49 -3.89 1.39
CA PHE A 42 -9.61 -2.68 2.20
C PHE A 42 -10.50 -1.62 1.59
N TYR A 43 -10.87 -1.76 0.31
CA TYR A 43 -11.75 -0.83 -0.38
C TYR A 43 -12.60 -1.52 -1.45
N VAL A 44 -13.84 -1.06 -1.59
CA VAL A 44 -14.77 -1.43 -2.64
C VAL A 44 -15.20 -0.13 -3.35
N SER A 45 -14.75 0.02 -4.59
CA SER A 45 -15.02 1.16 -5.45
C SER A 45 -16.38 1.01 -6.14
N PRO A 46 -17.14 2.09 -6.36
CA PRO A 46 -18.37 2.05 -7.15
C PRO A 46 -18.11 1.80 -8.65
N THR A 47 -16.89 2.06 -9.13
CA THR A 47 -16.45 1.87 -10.51
C THR A 47 -15.04 1.27 -10.57
N ALA A 48 -14.65 0.68 -11.68
CA ALA A 48 -13.29 0.18 -11.84
C ALA A 48 -12.27 1.33 -11.73
N ILE A 49 -11.21 1.11 -10.96
CA ILE A 49 -10.11 2.06 -10.73
C ILE A 49 -8.75 1.35 -10.91
N ASN A 50 -7.65 2.12 -10.94
CA ASN A 50 -6.29 1.58 -11.06
C ASN A 50 -6.07 0.70 -12.32
N ALA A 51 -6.80 0.94 -13.40
CA ALA A 51 -6.57 0.30 -14.68
C ALA A 51 -5.44 1.03 -15.43
N VAL A 52 -4.25 0.43 -15.47
CA VAL A 52 -3.04 1.01 -16.04
C VAL A 52 -2.24 -0.07 -16.77
N THR A 53 -2.15 0.04 -18.10
CA THR A 53 -1.40 -0.89 -18.95
C THR A 53 0.03 -1.06 -18.45
N GLY A 54 0.45 -2.31 -18.26
CA GLY A 54 1.79 -2.64 -17.78
C GLY A 54 1.93 -2.77 -16.26
N ILE A 55 0.92 -2.38 -15.47
CA ILE A 55 0.92 -2.53 -14.00
C ILE A 55 -0.29 -3.31 -13.51
N SER A 56 -1.50 -2.90 -13.89
CA SER A 56 -2.75 -3.41 -13.30
C SER A 56 -3.87 -3.37 -14.32
N ALA A 57 -4.64 -4.47 -14.42
CA ALA A 57 -5.88 -4.50 -15.21
C ALA A 57 -7.01 -3.65 -14.60
N GLY A 58 -6.84 -3.23 -13.34
CA GLY A 58 -7.84 -2.50 -12.58
C GLY A 58 -8.93 -3.40 -12.01
N GLY A 59 -9.90 -2.77 -11.35
CA GLY A 59 -11.08 -3.45 -10.83
C GLY A 59 -11.80 -2.63 -9.77
N ILE A 60 -12.87 -3.20 -9.23
CA ILE A 60 -13.70 -2.55 -8.19
C ILE A 60 -13.21 -2.84 -6.77
N TYR A 61 -12.34 -3.83 -6.56
CA TYR A 61 -11.80 -4.17 -5.25
C TYR A 61 -10.33 -3.76 -5.16
N LEU A 62 -9.94 -3.16 -4.04
CA LEU A 62 -8.53 -3.03 -3.68
C LEU A 62 -8.21 -3.92 -2.48
N GLU A 63 -7.12 -4.66 -2.60
CA GLU A 63 -6.57 -5.51 -1.54
C GLU A 63 -5.15 -5.11 -1.15
N ALA A 64 -4.83 -5.24 0.13
CA ALA A 64 -3.47 -5.09 0.64
C ALA A 64 -2.76 -6.45 0.64
N ALA A 65 -1.49 -6.47 0.26
CA ALA A 65 -0.68 -7.68 0.22
C ALA A 65 -0.65 -8.40 1.59
N PRO A 66 -0.50 -9.74 1.63
CA PRO A 66 -0.54 -10.49 2.89
C PRO A 66 0.52 -10.06 3.91
N THR A 67 1.68 -9.58 3.43
CA THR A 67 2.82 -9.16 4.26
C THR A 67 3.47 -7.89 3.72
N ASP A 68 4.23 -7.19 4.56
CA ASP A 68 5.05 -6.05 4.14
C ASP A 68 6.16 -6.53 3.19
N VAL A 69 6.34 -5.79 2.09
CA VAL A 69 7.40 -6.07 1.09
C VAL A 69 8.76 -5.65 1.61
N SER A 70 8.80 -4.55 2.38
CA SER A 70 9.99 -4.07 3.08
C SER A 70 9.57 -3.29 4.31
N LEU A 71 10.45 -3.24 5.32
CA LEU A 71 10.29 -2.42 6.52
C LEU A 71 11.23 -1.21 6.56
N ASP A 72 12.18 -1.14 5.63
CA ASP A 72 13.21 -0.11 5.57
C ASP A 72 13.66 0.07 4.12
N THR A 73 13.04 1.02 3.41
CA THR A 73 13.46 1.38 2.06
C THR A 73 13.29 2.87 1.77
N GLY A 74 14.06 3.35 0.80
CA GLY A 74 13.81 4.65 0.18
C GLY A 74 12.57 4.58 -0.70
N TRP A 75 12.00 5.74 -0.96
CA TRP A 75 10.87 5.89 -1.86
C TRP A 75 11.29 5.62 -3.32
N CYS A 76 12.39 6.22 -3.76
CA CYS A 76 12.94 6.09 -5.11
C CYS A 76 14.47 6.22 -5.08
N SER A 77 15.17 5.59 -6.03
CA SER A 77 16.61 5.79 -6.24
C SER A 77 16.94 7.19 -6.74
N ASP A 78 16.04 7.80 -7.52
CA ASP A 78 16.12 9.22 -7.86
C ASP A 78 15.43 10.05 -6.78
N THR A 79 16.24 10.83 -6.07
CA THR A 79 15.79 11.67 -4.97
C THR A 79 15.84 13.15 -5.33
N THR A 80 16.19 13.49 -6.57
CA THR A 80 16.51 14.85 -7.02
C THR A 80 15.52 15.39 -8.03
N HIS A 81 14.83 14.51 -8.74
CA HIS A 81 13.83 14.90 -9.74
C HIS A 81 12.41 14.62 -9.26
N ALA A 82 11.47 15.35 -9.86
CA ALA A 82 10.06 15.04 -9.76
C ALA A 82 9.74 13.80 -10.60
N ILE A 83 9.01 12.86 -10.01
CA ILE A 83 8.57 11.61 -10.63
C ILE A 83 7.06 11.74 -10.88
N THR A 84 6.72 12.58 -11.86
CA THR A 84 5.35 12.95 -12.20
C THR A 84 5.19 13.22 -13.69
N LEU A 85 3.96 13.18 -14.20
CA LEU A 85 3.61 13.68 -15.54
C LEU A 85 2.92 15.05 -15.44
N ASP A 86 3.10 15.90 -16.45
CA ASP A 86 2.53 17.27 -16.49
C ASP A 86 1.00 17.28 -16.50
N ASP A 87 0.37 16.27 -17.12
CA ASP A 87 -1.09 16.17 -17.24
C ASP A 87 -1.78 15.61 -15.97
N ILE A 88 -1.03 15.00 -15.05
CA ILE A 88 -1.54 14.42 -13.79
C ILE A 88 -0.51 14.64 -12.67
N PRO A 89 -0.32 15.89 -12.21
CA PRO A 89 0.76 16.19 -11.28
C PRO A 89 0.46 15.66 -9.88
N PHE A 90 1.30 14.74 -9.39
CA PHE A 90 1.38 14.37 -7.96
C PHE A 90 0.10 13.81 -7.33
N SER A 91 -0.73 13.10 -8.10
CA SER A 91 -2.06 12.68 -7.64
C SER A 91 -2.02 11.86 -6.34
N THR A 92 -2.86 12.27 -5.39
CA THR A 92 -3.05 11.64 -4.09
C THR A 92 -4.26 10.72 -4.03
N ASP A 93 -5.16 10.86 -4.99
CA ASP A 93 -6.53 10.37 -4.90
C ASP A 93 -6.59 8.83 -5.02
N ILE A 94 -7.72 8.28 -4.62
CA ILE A 94 -8.03 6.86 -4.83
C ILE A 94 -8.08 6.57 -6.33
N GLY A 95 -7.44 5.47 -6.76
CA GLY A 95 -7.36 5.07 -8.17
C GLY A 95 -6.06 5.44 -8.87
N PHE A 96 -5.14 6.14 -8.18
CA PHE A 96 -3.87 6.59 -8.76
C PHE A 96 -2.65 5.78 -8.32
N GLY A 97 -2.78 4.83 -7.40
CA GLY A 97 -1.67 4.01 -6.94
C GLY A 97 -0.92 3.32 -8.09
N ALA A 98 -1.68 2.70 -9.00
CA ALA A 98 -1.11 1.99 -10.15
C ALA A 98 -0.42 2.95 -11.13
N HIS A 99 -1.04 4.10 -11.41
CA HIS A 99 -0.51 5.08 -12.36
C HIS A 99 0.79 5.71 -11.84
N ASN A 100 0.80 6.13 -10.57
CA ASN A 100 2.00 6.66 -9.92
C ASN A 100 3.13 5.62 -9.90
N THR A 101 2.81 4.36 -9.62
CA THR A 101 3.79 3.26 -9.64
C THR A 101 4.33 2.99 -11.05
N LEU A 102 3.50 3.11 -12.10
CA LEU A 102 3.96 3.03 -13.49
C LEU A 102 5.00 4.11 -13.77
N ILE A 103 4.74 5.36 -13.40
CA ILE A 103 5.69 6.47 -13.61
C ILE A 103 7.00 6.20 -12.87
N MET A 104 6.94 5.71 -11.62
CA MET A 104 8.13 5.34 -10.85
C MET A 104 8.99 4.28 -11.56
N THR A 105 8.38 3.31 -12.24
CA THR A 105 9.07 2.15 -12.83
C THR A 105 9.44 2.30 -14.30
N THR A 106 8.80 3.21 -15.03
CA THR A 106 8.99 3.39 -16.47
C THR A 106 9.51 4.77 -16.86
N GLY A 107 9.46 5.75 -15.95
CA GLY A 107 9.83 7.14 -16.23
C GLY A 107 8.70 7.91 -16.94
N THR A 108 9.03 9.08 -17.46
CA THR A 108 8.09 9.97 -18.17
C THR A 108 8.50 10.11 -19.63
N ALA A 109 7.57 10.52 -20.50
CA ALA A 109 7.86 10.73 -21.92
C ALA A 109 8.91 11.84 -22.18
N ASP A 110 9.13 12.74 -21.22
CA ASP A 110 10.04 13.90 -21.33
C ASP A 110 11.41 13.68 -20.65
N SER A 111 11.66 12.53 -20.03
CA SER A 111 12.92 12.24 -19.36
C SER A 111 13.26 10.75 -19.45
N ILE A 112 14.37 10.48 -20.14
CA ILE A 112 14.91 9.16 -20.45
C ILE A 112 15.15 8.33 -19.17
N THR A 113 14.81 7.03 -19.23
CA THR A 113 15.00 5.93 -18.25
C THR A 113 14.04 5.87 -17.04
N PRO A 114 13.76 4.66 -16.49
CA PRO A 114 12.95 4.49 -15.28
C PRO A 114 13.32 5.52 -14.22
N ALA A 115 12.34 6.27 -13.74
CA ALA A 115 12.57 7.24 -12.68
C ALA A 115 13.26 6.59 -11.46
N CYS A 116 12.85 5.37 -11.13
CA CYS A 116 13.41 4.60 -10.03
C CYS A 116 13.95 3.26 -10.54
N THR A 117 15.22 2.98 -10.26
CA THR A 117 15.82 1.64 -10.43
C THR A 117 15.65 0.78 -9.17
N THR A 118 15.52 1.42 -8.01
CA THR A 118 15.19 0.80 -6.72
C THR A 118 14.25 1.71 -5.92
N GLY A 119 13.63 1.18 -4.88
CA GLY A 119 12.75 1.93 -3.99
C GLY A 119 11.37 1.30 -3.82
N ALA A 120 10.49 1.99 -3.10
CA ALA A 120 9.18 1.50 -2.71
C ALA A 120 8.29 1.10 -3.90
N GLY A 121 8.23 1.95 -4.95
CA GLY A 121 7.44 1.67 -6.14
C GLY A 121 7.95 0.45 -6.91
N VAL A 122 9.27 0.33 -7.07
CA VAL A 122 9.91 -0.80 -7.75
C VAL A 122 9.72 -2.10 -6.97
N LEU A 123 9.83 -2.06 -5.64
CA LEU A 123 9.58 -3.21 -4.78
C LEU A 123 8.13 -3.69 -4.88
N ALA A 124 7.16 -2.76 -4.89
CA ALA A 124 5.75 -3.10 -5.02
C ALA A 124 5.43 -3.67 -6.41
N ALA A 125 5.92 -3.04 -7.49
CA ALA A 125 5.71 -3.49 -8.87
C ALA A 125 6.33 -4.86 -9.19
N ASN A 126 7.45 -5.18 -8.56
CA ASN A 126 8.12 -6.48 -8.73
C ASN A 126 7.59 -7.56 -7.79
N LEU A 127 6.65 -7.25 -6.89
CA LEU A 127 6.10 -8.23 -5.97
C LEU A 127 5.30 -9.27 -6.75
N THR A 128 5.52 -10.55 -6.43
CA THR A 128 4.67 -11.66 -6.85
C THR A 128 4.20 -12.42 -5.62
N VAL A 129 2.89 -12.60 -5.49
CA VAL A 129 2.26 -13.41 -4.43
C VAL A 129 1.47 -14.53 -5.10
N GLY A 130 1.98 -15.76 -4.99
CA GLY A 130 1.43 -16.89 -5.74
C GLY A 130 1.57 -16.66 -7.25
N THR A 131 0.44 -16.51 -7.95
CA THR A 131 0.39 -16.23 -9.39
C THR A 131 0.06 -14.78 -9.73
N PHE A 132 -0.08 -13.91 -8.72
CA PHE A 132 -0.45 -12.50 -8.90
C PHE A 132 0.79 -11.62 -8.88
N SER A 133 1.04 -10.91 -9.98
CA SER A 133 2.21 -10.05 -10.22
C SER A 133 1.83 -8.62 -10.64
N ASP A 134 0.57 -8.23 -10.39
CA ASP A 134 -0.07 -6.96 -10.73
C ASP A 134 -0.19 -6.04 -9.49
N TRP A 135 0.84 -6.10 -8.63
CA TRP A 135 0.92 -5.33 -7.40
C TRP A 135 1.53 -3.94 -7.64
N PHE A 136 1.12 -2.95 -6.86
CA PHE A 136 1.62 -1.58 -6.97
C PHE A 136 1.62 -0.86 -5.62
N LEU A 137 2.31 0.27 -5.54
CA LEU A 137 2.39 1.08 -4.33
C LEU A 137 1.13 1.94 -4.22
N PRO A 138 0.41 1.94 -3.07
CA PRO A 138 -0.85 2.67 -2.93
C PRO A 138 -0.64 4.18 -3.02
N SER A 139 -1.60 4.92 -3.58
CA SER A 139 -1.63 6.38 -3.46
C SER A 139 -1.81 6.81 -2.00
N LYS A 140 -1.63 8.11 -1.71
CA LYS A 140 -1.79 8.65 -0.35
C LYS A 140 -3.16 8.30 0.24
N ASP A 141 -4.23 8.47 -0.53
CA ASP A 141 -5.59 8.25 -0.02
C ASP A 141 -5.92 6.75 0.09
N GLU A 142 -5.38 5.92 -0.82
CA GLU A 142 -5.48 4.46 -0.73
C GLU A 142 -4.77 3.92 0.53
N LEU A 143 -3.58 4.46 0.85
CA LEU A 143 -2.88 4.12 2.08
C LEU A 143 -3.68 4.53 3.33
N GLY A 144 -4.38 5.67 3.25
CA GLY A 144 -5.33 6.13 4.27
C GLY A 144 -6.45 5.13 4.55
N LEU A 145 -6.95 4.48 3.50
CA LEU A 145 -7.97 3.44 3.60
C LEU A 145 -7.42 2.15 4.20
N ILE A 146 -6.18 1.73 3.86
CA ILE A 146 -5.53 0.59 4.53
C ILE A 146 -5.47 0.83 6.05
N TYR A 147 -5.01 2.01 6.45
CA TYR A 147 -4.92 2.35 7.86
C TYR A 147 -6.30 2.32 8.56
N THR A 148 -7.30 2.97 7.95
CA THR A 148 -8.63 3.12 8.56
C THR A 148 -9.39 1.81 8.61
N ASN A 149 -9.35 1.02 7.54
CA ASN A 149 -10.21 -0.16 7.38
C ASN A 149 -9.55 -1.46 7.83
N LEU A 150 -8.21 -1.55 7.83
CA LEU A 150 -7.49 -2.75 8.25
C LEU A 150 -6.73 -2.56 9.57
N LYS A 151 -5.80 -1.59 9.63
CA LYS A 151 -4.97 -1.38 10.83
C LYS A 151 -5.81 -0.97 12.05
N LYS A 152 -6.76 -0.06 11.88
CA LYS A 152 -7.68 0.37 12.95
C LYS A 152 -8.88 -0.54 13.16
N HIS A 153 -9.02 -1.63 12.39
CA HIS A 153 -10.09 -2.59 12.61
C HIS A 153 -9.98 -3.21 14.02
N ALA A 154 -11.11 -3.67 14.56
CA ALA A 154 -11.18 -4.32 15.86
C ALA A 154 -11.73 -5.76 15.70
N PRO A 155 -10.89 -6.80 15.79
CA PRO A 155 -9.43 -6.78 15.99
C PRO A 155 -8.64 -6.34 14.73
N PRO A 156 -7.40 -5.84 14.84
CA PRO A 156 -6.62 -5.41 13.67
C PRO A 156 -6.49 -6.52 12.62
N LEU A 157 -6.61 -6.13 11.34
CA LEU A 157 -6.42 -7.02 10.19
C LEU A 157 -5.06 -6.73 9.52
N GLY A 158 -4.50 -7.69 8.78
CA GLY A 158 -3.39 -7.45 7.83
C GLY A 158 -1.96 -7.40 8.38
N THR A 159 -1.78 -7.58 9.70
CA THR A 159 -0.46 -7.61 10.39
C THR A 159 0.47 -6.48 9.92
N PHE A 160 0.20 -5.25 10.37
CA PHE A 160 1.03 -4.09 10.07
C PHE A 160 1.88 -3.69 11.25
N VAL A 161 3.13 -3.29 10.98
CA VAL A 161 4.03 -2.74 11.99
C VAL A 161 3.66 -1.30 12.35
N ASP A 162 4.04 -0.87 13.54
CA ASP A 162 3.87 0.52 14.02
C ASP A 162 4.99 1.41 13.46
N SER A 163 5.04 1.55 12.14
CA SER A 163 6.03 2.35 11.40
C SER A 163 5.37 3.31 10.41
N ALA A 164 6.17 4.16 9.76
CA ALA A 164 5.74 4.88 8.58
C ALA A 164 5.70 3.95 7.37
N TYR A 165 4.69 4.13 6.51
CA TYR A 165 4.51 3.42 5.25
C TYR A 165 4.55 4.40 4.08
N TRP A 166 5.25 4.04 3.01
CA TRP A 166 5.28 4.83 1.78
C TRP A 166 3.95 4.77 1.02
N SER A 167 3.51 5.91 0.50
CA SER A 167 2.58 5.95 -0.62
C SER A 167 3.33 6.22 -1.93
N SER A 168 2.69 6.01 -3.08
CA SER A 168 3.19 6.35 -4.42
C SER A 168 3.02 7.82 -4.77
N SER A 169 2.35 8.60 -3.91
CA SER A 169 2.10 10.01 -4.15
C SER A 169 3.31 10.84 -3.73
N GLU A 170 3.93 11.47 -4.72
CA GLU A 170 4.95 12.48 -4.49
C GLU A 170 4.34 13.79 -3.96
N VAL A 171 5.13 14.58 -3.24
CA VAL A 171 4.72 15.93 -2.83
C VAL A 171 5.01 16.91 -3.96
N GLY A 172 3.98 17.65 -4.37
CA GLY A 172 4.06 18.60 -5.48
C GLY A 172 5.28 19.50 -5.44
N ALA A 173 6.03 19.49 -6.53
CA ALA A 173 7.23 20.27 -6.68
C ALA A 173 6.90 21.77 -6.76
N VAL A 174 7.23 22.52 -5.71
CA VAL A 174 7.52 23.94 -5.89
C VAL A 174 8.98 24.03 -6.35
N CYS A 175 9.23 23.79 -7.63
CA CYS A 175 10.51 24.16 -8.23
C CYS A 175 10.60 25.69 -8.21
N LYS A 176 11.24 26.26 -7.18
CA LYS A 176 11.59 27.68 -7.19
C LYS A 176 12.83 27.82 -8.06
N VAL A 177 12.81 28.73 -9.03
CA VAL A 177 13.99 29.08 -9.83
C VAL A 177 15.19 29.29 -8.89
N GLY A 178 16.23 28.47 -9.04
CA GLY A 178 17.42 28.49 -8.18
C GLY A 178 17.41 27.56 -6.95
N ARG A 179 16.44 26.64 -6.80
CA ARG A 179 16.44 25.57 -5.78
C ARG A 179 16.11 24.20 -6.37
N MET A 180 16.69 23.16 -5.77
CA MET A 180 16.41 21.74 -6.04
C MET A 180 14.90 21.48 -5.92
N CYS A 181 14.31 20.83 -6.93
CA CYS A 181 12.91 20.39 -6.89
C CYS A 181 12.73 19.40 -5.72
N THR A 182 11.51 19.35 -5.17
CA THR A 182 11.21 18.65 -3.91
C THR A 182 11.71 17.21 -3.91
N ASN A 183 12.34 16.80 -2.81
CA ASN A 183 12.84 15.44 -2.58
C ASN A 183 11.93 14.70 -1.59
N PHE A 184 10.61 14.95 -1.61
CA PHE A 184 9.66 14.41 -0.63
C PHE A 184 8.54 13.60 -1.27
N ALA A 185 8.05 12.60 -0.54
CA ALA A 185 6.86 11.83 -0.86
C ALA A 185 5.98 11.69 0.38
N TRP A 186 4.70 11.39 0.17
CA TRP A 186 3.77 11.15 1.26
C TRP A 186 4.04 9.78 1.92
N ALA A 187 3.95 9.78 3.24
CA ALA A 187 3.98 8.58 4.04
C ALA A 187 2.89 8.65 5.12
N GLN A 188 2.46 7.49 5.60
CA GLN A 188 1.51 7.39 6.71
C GLN A 188 2.09 6.60 7.87
N VAL A 189 2.01 7.17 9.06
CA VAL A 189 2.47 6.53 10.30
C VAL A 189 1.36 5.63 10.83
N PHE A 190 1.59 4.32 10.88
CA PHE A 190 0.58 3.33 11.28
C PHE A 190 0.40 3.20 12.80
N SER A 191 1.25 3.85 13.60
CA SER A 191 1.08 3.91 15.07
C SER A 191 0.03 4.94 15.52
N ASN A 192 -0.24 5.97 14.71
CA ASN A 192 -1.17 7.05 15.07
C ASN A 192 -2.08 7.53 13.91
N GLY A 193 -1.80 7.11 12.68
CA GLY A 193 -2.56 7.45 11.48
C GLY A 193 -2.16 8.73 10.78
N GLY A 194 -1.19 9.47 11.31
CA GLY A 194 -0.74 10.73 10.76
C GLY A 194 -0.13 10.54 9.37
N GLN A 195 -0.56 11.35 8.40
CA GLN A 195 0.07 11.45 7.09
C GLN A 195 0.98 12.68 7.05
N GLY A 196 2.16 12.51 6.47
CA GLY A 196 3.16 13.56 6.39
C GLY A 196 4.19 13.32 5.31
N GLU A 197 5.01 14.33 5.08
CA GLU A 197 6.02 14.32 4.03
C GLU A 197 7.32 13.72 4.56
N THR A 198 7.92 12.82 3.80
CA THR A 198 9.20 12.19 4.13
C THR A 198 10.14 12.26 2.94
N GLY A 199 11.43 12.51 3.19
CA GLY A 199 12.43 12.58 2.12
C GLY A 199 12.53 11.26 1.35
N LYS A 200 12.61 11.32 0.02
CA LYS A 200 12.58 10.16 -0.89
C LYS A 200 13.74 9.18 -0.67
N GLY A 201 14.91 9.67 -0.27
CA GLY A 201 16.11 8.85 -0.10
C GLY A 201 16.13 8.09 1.23
N THR A 202 16.81 6.95 1.25
CA THR A 202 17.34 6.41 2.51
C THR A 202 18.73 6.97 2.76
N ARG A 203 18.99 7.42 4.00
CA ARG A 203 20.30 7.85 4.51
C ARG A 203 20.71 9.29 4.19
N SER A 204 20.42 10.19 5.12
CA SER A 204 21.46 11.13 5.56
C SER A 204 22.08 10.57 6.84
N LYS A 205 23.31 10.99 7.20
CA LYS A 205 24.01 10.59 8.45
C LYS A 205 23.23 10.89 9.75
N PHE A 206 22.04 11.51 9.64
CA PHE A 206 21.22 12.02 10.74
C PHE A 206 19.74 11.60 10.67
N ARG A 207 19.31 10.76 9.71
CA ARG A 207 17.91 10.28 9.63
C ARG A 207 17.81 8.78 9.87
N THR A 208 16.98 8.44 10.87
CA THR A 208 16.63 7.11 11.33
C THR A 208 15.67 6.44 10.34
N ALA A 209 16.07 5.28 9.78
CA ALA A 209 15.30 4.30 8.99
C ALA A 209 14.46 4.81 7.78
N GLY A 210 14.45 4.02 6.70
CA GLY A 210 13.46 4.13 5.63
C GLY A 210 12.06 3.72 6.11
N ASN A 211 11.06 3.91 5.25
CA ASN A 211 9.68 3.54 5.58
C ASN A 211 9.34 2.14 5.07
N ALA A 212 8.31 1.54 5.65
CA ALA A 212 7.77 0.26 5.24
C ALA A 212 6.98 0.36 3.92
N VAL A 213 6.79 -0.78 3.26
CA VAL A 213 6.06 -0.91 2.00
C VAL A 213 5.05 -2.02 2.14
N ARG A 214 3.78 -1.68 1.95
CA ARG A 214 2.71 -2.64 1.71
C ARG A 214 2.16 -2.39 0.32
N ALA A 215 2.35 -3.34 -0.58
CA ALA A 215 1.77 -3.26 -1.91
C ALA A 215 0.25 -3.50 -1.87
N ILE A 216 -0.45 -2.94 -2.84
CA ILE A 216 -1.87 -3.19 -3.08
C ILE A 216 -2.08 -3.70 -4.50
N ARG A 217 -3.26 -4.26 -4.74
CA ARG A 217 -3.67 -4.78 -6.04
C ARG A 217 -5.14 -4.45 -6.28
N ALA A 218 -5.49 -4.17 -7.53
CA ALA A 218 -6.87 -3.97 -7.97
C ALA A 218 -7.37 -5.22 -8.72
N PHE A 219 -8.63 -5.60 -8.49
CA PHE A 219 -9.26 -6.73 -9.17
C PHE A 219 -10.79 -6.65 -9.12
N GLY A 220 -11.44 -7.54 -9.88
CA GLY A 220 -12.89 -7.72 -9.88
C GLY A 220 -13.60 -6.88 -10.93
#